data_AF-A0A0E3M813-F1
#
_entry.id   AF-A0A0E3M813-F1
#
_cell.length_a   1.000
_cell.length_b   1.000
_cell.length_c   1.000
_cell.angle_alpha   90.00
_cell.angle_beta   90.00
_cell.angle_gamma   90.00
#
_symmetry.space_group_name_H-M   'P 1'
#
loop_
_entity.id
_entity.type
_entity.pdbx_description
1 polymer ?
#
loop_
_entity_poly.entity_id
_entity_poly.type
_entity_poly.pdbx_seq_one_letter_code
_entity_poly.pdbx_strand_id
1 'polypeptide(L)'
;MTIFSVVSLTGCKNKDSISSGDKEKQIALSKEKENALDLNIYFGSSNNSTDSTDLSKEQRVIKKDELLGETIINEIIKGPSVKNNLNSVLPKDTKLLSFSIKDNTAYVNFSKEANISMNAYKEETCLKSIIFSLTELPSIQKVKIFIDNKDTNVWGNNFNLTSPLGKDTISNAKKK
;
A
#
# COMPACT_ATOMS: atom_id res chain seq x y z
N MET A 1 -20.64 -53.50 57.02
CA MET A 1 -21.02 -52.14 56.55
C MET A 1 -21.55 -52.31 55.14
N THR A 2 -22.86 -52.19 54.99
CA THR A 2 -23.62 -52.80 53.91
C THR A 2 -24.19 -51.71 53.00
N ILE A 3 -24.25 -52.00 51.69
CA ILE A 3 -25.13 -51.49 50.61
C ILE A 3 -24.95 -50.01 50.17
N PHE A 4 -24.63 -49.78 48.89
CA PHE A 4 -25.59 -49.40 47.84
C PHE A 4 -24.90 -49.03 46.51
N SER A 5 -25.30 -49.75 45.47
CA SER A 5 -25.11 -49.43 44.06
C SER A 5 -26.22 -48.46 43.64
N VAL A 6 -25.89 -47.34 42.98
CA VAL A 6 -26.89 -46.52 42.27
C VAL A 6 -26.29 -45.91 41.00
N VAL A 7 -26.90 -46.31 39.88
CA VAL A 7 -26.79 -45.72 38.54
C VAL A 7 -27.56 -44.40 38.52
N SER A 8 -27.05 -43.37 37.83
CA SER A 8 -27.85 -42.17 37.52
C SER A 8 -27.79 -41.82 36.03
N LEU A 9 -28.86 -42.26 35.35
CA LEU A 9 -29.75 -41.54 34.45
C LEU A 9 -29.17 -40.40 33.58
N THR A 10 -29.18 -40.66 32.28
CA THR A 10 -29.30 -39.66 31.19
C THR A 10 -30.58 -38.84 31.29
N GLY A 11 -30.48 -37.53 31.02
CA GLY A 11 -31.60 -36.74 30.51
C GLY A 11 -31.46 -35.21 30.72
N CYS A 12 -31.19 -34.46 29.64
CA CYS A 12 -32.09 -33.41 29.13
C CYS A 12 -31.56 -32.69 27.86
N LYS A 13 -32.55 -32.22 27.09
CA LYS A 13 -32.57 -31.64 25.74
C LYS A 13 -31.94 -30.23 25.62
N ASN A 14 -31.35 -30.01 24.44
CA ASN A 14 -31.18 -28.80 23.62
C ASN A 14 -31.09 -27.41 24.29
N LYS A 15 -29.96 -26.74 24.03
CA LYS A 15 -29.97 -25.32 23.66
C LYS A 15 -28.79 -25.04 22.72
N ASP A 16 -29.12 -24.50 21.55
CA ASP A 16 -28.20 -24.10 20.50
C ASP A 16 -27.12 -23.15 21.03
N SER A 17 -25.86 -23.47 20.74
CA SER A 17 -24.86 -22.45 20.48
C SER A 17 -24.06 -22.92 19.27
N ILE A 18 -24.45 -22.36 18.13
CA ILE A 18 -23.66 -22.39 16.90
C ILE A 18 -22.33 -21.73 17.27
N SER A 19 -21.30 -22.56 17.45
CA SER A 19 -19.91 -22.14 17.46
C SER A 19 -19.58 -21.73 16.05
N SER A 20 -19.60 -20.42 15.80
CA SER A 20 -19.05 -19.80 14.60
C SER A 20 -17.53 -19.98 14.62
N GLY A 21 -17.09 -21.17 14.24
CA GLY A 21 -15.71 -21.51 13.91
C GLY A 21 -15.57 -21.59 12.40
N ASP A 22 -15.86 -20.51 11.69
CA ASP A 22 -15.55 -20.42 10.26
C ASP A 22 -14.07 -20.10 10.09
N LYS A 23 -13.33 -21.20 10.00
CA LYS A 23 -12.03 -21.38 9.35
C LYS A 23 -11.69 -20.21 8.42
N GLU A 24 -10.79 -19.34 8.87
CA GLU A 24 -10.00 -18.52 7.97
C GLU A 24 -9.38 -19.46 6.94
N LYS A 25 -9.82 -19.33 5.68
CA LYS A 25 -9.14 -19.89 4.52
C LYS A 25 -7.72 -19.35 4.57
N GLN A 26 -6.81 -20.17 5.05
CA GLN A 26 -5.38 -19.99 4.85
C GLN A 26 -5.15 -20.10 3.34
N ILE A 27 -5.30 -18.98 2.63
CA ILE A 27 -4.67 -18.80 1.33
C ILE A 27 -3.20 -19.07 1.64
N ALA A 28 -2.63 -20.11 1.03
CA ALA A 28 -1.22 -20.43 1.14
C ALA A 28 -0.43 -19.31 0.46
N LEU A 29 -0.33 -18.17 1.14
CA LEU A 29 0.60 -17.10 0.84
C LEU A 29 1.95 -17.64 1.29
N SER A 30 2.64 -18.16 0.29
CA SER A 30 4.07 -18.38 0.23
C SER A 30 4.89 -17.65 1.30
N LYS A 31 5.70 -18.43 2.02
CA LYS A 31 6.67 -18.03 3.05
C LYS A 31 7.00 -16.53 3.03
N GLU A 32 6.34 -15.76 3.91
CA GLU A 32 6.67 -14.35 4.10
C GLU A 32 8.10 -14.25 4.65
N LYS A 33 9.01 -13.65 3.88
CA LYS A 33 10.20 -13.02 4.45
C LYS A 33 9.79 -11.65 4.97
N GLU A 34 10.46 -11.17 6.01
CA GLU A 34 10.10 -10.00 6.81
C GLU A 34 9.65 -8.75 6.01
N ASN A 35 10.10 -8.58 4.75
CA ASN A 35 9.67 -7.50 3.83
C ASN A 35 9.39 -7.94 2.37
N ALA A 36 9.13 -9.22 2.11
CA ALA A 36 8.90 -9.73 0.76
C ALA A 36 7.79 -10.78 0.67
N LEU A 37 7.02 -10.72 -0.42
CA LEU A 37 5.96 -11.65 -0.77
C LEU A 37 6.39 -12.50 -1.97
N ASP A 38 6.37 -13.83 -1.80
CA ASP A 38 6.82 -14.79 -2.83
C ASP A 38 5.65 -15.28 -3.70
N LEU A 39 5.14 -14.48 -4.62
CA LEU A 39 3.94 -14.84 -5.39
C LEU A 39 4.20 -15.91 -6.46
N ASN A 40 3.31 -16.89 -6.59
CA ASN A 40 3.23 -17.73 -7.78
C ASN A 40 2.24 -17.09 -8.76
N ILE A 41 2.73 -16.66 -9.92
CA ILE A 41 1.90 -16.09 -10.99
C ILE A 41 1.76 -17.12 -12.10
N TYR A 42 0.53 -17.37 -12.54
CA TYR A 42 0.23 -18.36 -13.58
C TYR A 42 0.04 -17.67 -14.93
N PHE A 43 0.71 -18.18 -15.95
CA PHE A 43 0.69 -17.68 -17.32
C PHE A 43 0.30 -18.79 -18.30
N GLY A 44 -0.24 -18.41 -19.46
CA GLY A 44 -0.51 -19.34 -20.55
C GLY A 44 0.78 -20.00 -21.06
N SER A 45 0.76 -21.32 -21.21
CA SER A 45 1.88 -22.12 -21.69
C SER A 45 1.58 -22.56 -23.12
N SER A 46 2.38 -22.09 -24.09
CA SER A 46 2.23 -22.53 -25.47
C SER A 46 3.02 -23.83 -25.67
N ASN A 47 2.34 -24.95 -25.49
CA ASN A 47 2.93 -26.27 -25.68
C ASN A 47 2.62 -26.77 -27.12
N ASN A 48 3.06 -26.05 -28.17
CA ASN A 48 2.93 -26.42 -29.60
C ASN A 48 1.55 -26.90 -30.11
N SER A 49 0.48 -26.81 -29.31
CA SER A 49 -0.89 -27.14 -29.67
C SER A 49 -1.71 -25.87 -29.59
N THR A 50 -2.34 -25.50 -30.71
CA THR A 50 -3.16 -24.28 -30.82
C THR A 50 -4.47 -24.34 -30.01
N ASP A 51 -4.77 -25.48 -29.38
CA ASP A 51 -6.04 -25.74 -28.70
C ASP A 51 -5.91 -26.14 -27.20
N SER A 52 -4.75 -25.96 -26.55
CA SER A 52 -4.61 -26.26 -25.11
C SER A 52 -4.65 -25.02 -24.21
N THR A 53 -5.40 -25.11 -23.11
CA THR A 53 -5.46 -24.12 -22.02
C THR A 53 -4.41 -24.43 -20.94
N ASP A 54 -3.19 -24.75 -21.35
CA ASP A 54 -2.14 -25.13 -20.41
C ASP A 54 -1.63 -23.89 -19.66
N LEU A 55 -1.41 -24.03 -18.36
CA LEU A 55 -0.87 -22.97 -17.50
C LEU A 55 0.46 -23.41 -16.89
N SER A 56 1.42 -22.49 -16.88
CA SER A 56 2.69 -22.63 -16.16
C SER A 56 2.79 -21.54 -15.09
N LYS A 57 3.44 -21.85 -13.97
CA LYS A 57 3.68 -20.88 -12.89
C LYS A 57 5.09 -20.30 -12.95
N GLU A 58 5.22 -19.03 -12.64
CA GLU A 58 6.47 -18.33 -12.38
C GLU A 58 6.45 -17.74 -10.97
N GLN A 59 7.53 -17.89 -10.21
CA GLN A 59 7.66 -17.28 -8.90
C GLN A 59 8.18 -15.85 -9.03
N ARG A 60 7.47 -14.88 -8.42
CA ARG A 60 7.86 -13.47 -8.34
C ARG A 60 8.04 -13.06 -6.88
N VAL A 61 9.12 -12.35 -6.59
CA VAL A 61 9.34 -11.74 -5.27
C VAL A 61 8.90 -10.28 -5.34
N ILE A 62 7.89 -9.92 -4.57
CA ILE A 62 7.38 -8.54 -4.48
C ILE A 62 7.81 -7.94 -3.15
N LYS A 63 8.41 -6.75 -3.19
CA LYS A 63 8.76 -6.00 -1.98
C LYS A 63 7.47 -5.44 -1.35
N LYS A 64 7.18 -5.85 -0.12
CA LYS A 64 5.94 -5.50 0.59
C LYS A 64 5.79 -3.99 0.77
N ASP A 65 6.86 -3.32 1.16
CA ASP A 65 6.86 -1.87 1.40
C ASP A 65 6.71 -1.06 0.11
N GLU A 66 7.24 -1.54 -1.01
CA GLU A 66 7.01 -0.89 -2.31
C GLU A 66 5.55 -1.01 -2.73
N LEU A 67 4.94 -2.19 -2.58
CA LEU A 67 3.52 -2.40 -2.85
C LEU A 67 2.62 -1.54 -1.94
N LEU A 68 2.94 -1.43 -0.65
CA LEU A 68 2.22 -0.56 0.28
C LEU A 68 2.41 0.92 -0.05
N GLY A 69 3.62 1.34 -0.39
CA GLY A 69 3.91 2.71 -0.80
C GLY A 69 3.16 3.13 -2.07
N GLU A 70 3.12 2.25 -3.08
CA GLU A 70 2.30 2.44 -4.28
C GLU A 70 0.81 2.61 -3.93
N THR A 71 0.30 1.75 -3.04
CA THR A 71 -1.09 1.79 -2.59
C THR A 71 -1.42 3.12 -1.89
N ILE A 72 -0.55 3.56 -0.98
CA ILE A 72 -0.70 4.85 -0.27
C ILE A 72 -0.79 6.00 -1.27
N ILE A 73 0.12 6.07 -2.24
CA ILE A 73 0.11 7.13 -3.25
C ILE A 73 -1.15 7.09 -4.11
N ASN A 74 -1.59 5.90 -4.54
CA ASN A 74 -2.80 5.77 -5.34
C ASN A 74 -4.06 6.20 -4.56
N GLU A 75 -4.16 5.94 -3.26
CA GLU A 75 -5.26 6.46 -2.44
C GLU A 75 -5.18 7.99 -2.24
N ILE A 76 -3.99 8.57 -2.14
CA ILE A 76 -3.82 10.04 -2.13
C ILE A 76 -4.31 10.67 -3.46
N ILE A 77 -3.96 10.06 -4.60
CA ILE A 77 -4.39 10.49 -5.95
C ILE A 77 -5.92 10.41 -6.07
N LYS A 78 -6.50 9.28 -5.65
CA LYS A 78 -7.95 9.04 -5.66
C LYS A 78 -8.71 10.06 -4.80
N GLY A 79 -8.08 10.48 -3.69
CA GLY A 79 -8.62 11.47 -2.76
C GLY A 79 -9.58 10.85 -1.74
N PRO A 80 -10.11 11.67 -0.80
CA PRO A 80 -10.93 11.18 0.31
C PRO A 80 -12.29 10.60 -0.15
N SER A 81 -12.67 9.45 0.41
CA SER A 81 -13.91 8.73 0.07
C SER A 81 -15.20 9.39 0.57
N VAL A 82 -15.11 10.22 1.62
CA VAL A 82 -16.26 10.88 2.26
C VAL A 82 -16.07 12.39 2.26
N LYS A 83 -17.17 13.13 2.07
CA LYS A 83 -17.21 14.60 2.09
C LYS A 83 -17.11 15.12 3.53
N ASN A 84 -15.98 14.87 4.20
CA ASN A 84 -15.75 15.21 5.60
C ASN A 84 -14.75 16.38 5.73
N ASN A 85 -14.98 17.50 5.04
CA ASN A 85 -14.08 18.66 5.02
C ASN A 85 -12.62 18.37 4.57
N LEU A 86 -12.36 17.19 4.01
CA LEU A 86 -11.07 16.81 3.43
C LEU A 86 -11.04 17.21 1.96
N ASN A 87 -9.90 17.71 1.50
CA ASN A 87 -9.69 18.14 0.13
C ASN A 87 -8.64 17.25 -0.55
N SER A 88 -8.84 16.92 -1.82
CA SER A 88 -7.81 16.29 -2.64
C SER A 88 -6.59 17.21 -2.80
N VAL A 89 -5.40 16.63 -2.71
CA VAL A 89 -4.12 17.35 -2.85
C VAL A 89 -3.51 17.21 -4.24
N LEU A 90 -4.02 16.28 -5.05
CA LEU A 90 -3.62 16.02 -6.42
C LEU A 90 -4.85 16.03 -7.35
N PRO A 91 -4.67 16.38 -8.63
CA PRO A 91 -5.67 16.15 -9.66
C PRO A 91 -6.02 14.67 -9.81
N LYS A 92 -7.31 14.36 -10.05
CA LYS A 92 -7.81 12.97 -10.16
C LYS A 92 -7.25 12.19 -11.36
N ASP A 93 -6.78 12.90 -12.37
CA ASP A 93 -6.15 12.40 -13.58
C ASP A 93 -4.64 12.16 -13.41
N THR A 94 -4.06 12.52 -12.27
CA THR A 94 -2.68 12.15 -11.89
C THR A 94 -2.54 10.63 -11.89
N LYS A 95 -1.42 10.13 -12.42
CA LYS A 95 -1.05 8.72 -12.35
C LYS A 95 0.28 8.57 -11.62
N LEU A 96 0.43 7.47 -10.90
CA LEU A 96 1.73 6.99 -10.44
C LEU A 96 2.40 6.25 -11.60
N LEU A 97 3.51 6.78 -12.12
CA LEU A 97 4.28 6.16 -13.20
C LEU A 97 5.25 5.11 -12.67
N SER A 98 5.89 5.39 -11.53
CA SER A 98 6.77 4.45 -10.86
C SER A 98 6.92 4.79 -9.39
N PHE A 99 7.15 3.76 -8.59
CA PHE A 99 7.50 3.87 -7.17
C PHE A 99 8.67 2.91 -6.88
N SER A 100 9.60 3.33 -6.04
CA SER A 100 10.64 2.44 -5.52
C SER A 100 11.19 2.97 -4.20
N ILE A 101 11.77 2.08 -3.40
CA ILE A 101 12.43 2.45 -2.16
C ILE A 101 13.91 2.08 -2.27
N LYS A 102 14.77 3.06 -2.02
CA LYS A 102 16.23 2.87 -1.97
C LYS A 102 16.83 3.78 -0.90
N ASP A 103 17.70 3.25 -0.07
CA ASP A 103 18.43 4.00 0.98
C ASP A 103 17.49 4.84 1.86
N ASN A 104 16.44 4.19 2.37
CA ASN A 104 15.35 4.80 3.15
C ASN A 104 14.64 5.99 2.48
N THR A 105 14.75 6.10 1.15
CA THR A 105 14.13 7.16 0.35
C THR A 105 13.14 6.54 -0.61
N ALA A 106 11.89 7.02 -0.59
CA ALA A 106 10.89 6.70 -1.59
C ALA A 106 11.06 7.61 -2.81
N TYR A 107 11.16 7.01 -3.99
CA TYR A 107 11.21 7.71 -5.26
C TYR A 107 9.85 7.59 -5.92
N VAL A 108 9.12 8.71 -5.96
CA VAL A 108 7.73 8.77 -6.44
C VAL A 108 7.71 9.56 -7.74
N ASN A 109 7.30 8.92 -8.82
CA ASN A 109 7.22 9.55 -10.13
C ASN A 109 5.77 9.67 -10.58
N PHE A 110 5.28 10.89 -10.68
CA PHE A 110 3.93 11.18 -11.13
C PHE A 110 3.88 11.45 -12.63
N SER A 111 2.71 11.30 -13.22
CA SER A 111 2.44 11.76 -14.58
C SER A 111 2.39 13.30 -14.64
N LYS A 112 2.47 13.85 -15.85
CA LYS A 112 2.47 15.30 -16.10
C LYS A 112 1.26 16.03 -15.52
N GLU A 113 0.13 15.35 -15.34
CA GLU A 113 -1.11 15.89 -14.78
C GLU A 113 -0.93 16.35 -13.32
N ALA A 114 0.06 15.81 -12.59
CA ALA A 114 0.41 16.31 -11.27
C ALA A 114 1.03 17.73 -11.31
N ASN A 115 1.53 18.18 -12.46
CA ASN A 115 2.17 19.48 -12.62
C ASN A 115 1.13 20.61 -12.72
N ILE A 116 0.59 21.01 -11.58
CA ILE A 116 -0.39 22.10 -11.48
C ILE A 116 0.21 23.30 -10.78
N SER A 117 -0.29 24.49 -11.14
CA SER A 117 0.05 25.72 -10.43
C SER A 117 -0.49 25.66 -8.99
N MET A 118 0.42 25.81 -8.03
CA MET A 118 0.10 25.83 -6.60
C MET A 118 0.66 27.08 -5.95
N ASN A 119 -0.12 27.69 -5.06
CA ASN A 119 0.42 28.63 -4.11
C ASN A 119 1.19 27.88 -3.01
N ALA A 120 1.99 28.59 -2.21
CA ALA A 120 2.81 27.98 -1.16
C ALA A 120 2.01 27.09 -0.20
N TYR A 121 0.78 27.47 0.17
CA TYR A 121 -0.07 26.68 1.05
C TYR A 121 -0.49 25.34 0.43
N LYS A 122 -0.94 25.36 -0.84
CA LYS A 122 -1.34 24.14 -1.56
C LYS A 122 -0.15 23.21 -1.81
N GLU A 123 1.00 23.76 -2.20
CA GLU A 123 2.22 22.99 -2.41
C GLU A 123 2.69 22.34 -1.10
N GLU A 124 2.71 23.09 0.00
CA GLU A 124 3.06 22.57 1.32
C GLU A 124 2.10 21.45 1.77
N THR A 125 0.80 21.63 1.56
CA THR A 125 -0.23 20.65 1.92
C THR A 125 -0.04 19.35 1.11
N CYS A 126 0.24 19.47 -0.19
CA CYS A 126 0.48 18.32 -1.06
C CYS A 126 1.76 17.56 -0.67
N LEU A 127 2.87 18.28 -0.48
CA LEU A 127 4.13 17.70 -0.02
C LEU A 127 3.99 17.01 1.34
N LYS A 128 3.32 17.64 2.32
CA LYS A 128 3.06 17.04 3.63
C LYS A 128 2.19 15.80 3.51
N SER A 129 1.13 15.83 2.72
CA SER A 129 0.27 14.66 2.51
C SER A 129 1.08 13.46 2.03
N ILE A 130 1.96 13.65 1.05
CA ILE A 130 2.79 12.57 0.50
C ILE A 130 3.85 12.12 1.50
N ILE A 131 4.64 13.05 2.03
CA ILE A 131 5.76 12.74 2.94
C ILE A 131 5.24 12.08 4.21
N PHE A 132 4.17 12.61 4.80
CA PHE A 132 3.69 12.12 6.09
C PHE A 132 3.12 10.72 5.95
N SER A 133 2.32 10.47 4.91
CA SER A 133 1.76 9.14 4.67
C SER A 133 2.81 8.09 4.30
N LEU A 134 3.80 8.43 3.46
CA LEU A 134 4.84 7.45 3.10
C LEU A 134 5.78 7.14 4.26
N THR A 135 6.09 8.11 5.12
CA THR A 135 6.95 7.91 6.30
C THR A 135 6.21 7.27 7.49
N GLU A 136 4.97 6.80 7.31
CA GLU A 136 4.37 5.80 8.21
C GLU A 136 4.94 4.40 7.96
N LEU A 137 5.53 4.15 6.78
CA LEU A 137 6.27 2.92 6.52
C LEU A 137 7.68 3.04 7.14
N PRO A 138 8.09 2.16 8.08
CA PRO A 138 9.36 2.29 8.80
C PRO A 138 10.60 2.29 7.90
N SER A 139 10.51 1.70 6.71
CA SER A 139 11.58 1.69 5.73
C SER A 139 11.77 3.02 5.01
N ILE A 140 10.85 3.98 5.11
CA ILE A 140 10.89 5.26 4.42
C ILE A 140 11.08 6.41 5.41
N GLN A 141 12.17 7.16 5.24
CA GLN A 141 12.47 8.38 6.00
C GLN A 141 12.34 9.65 5.15
N LYS A 142 12.58 9.53 3.85
CA LYS A 142 12.58 10.65 2.90
C LYS A 142 11.80 10.32 1.64
N VAL A 143 11.34 11.35 0.94
CA VAL A 143 10.65 11.24 -0.34
C VAL A 143 11.33 12.14 -1.37
N LYS A 144 11.60 11.58 -2.54
CA LYS A 144 12.02 12.29 -3.75
C LYS A 144 10.91 12.19 -4.79
N ILE A 145 10.52 13.34 -5.34
CA ILE A 145 9.42 13.45 -6.29
C ILE A 145 9.98 13.69 -7.70
N PHE A 146 9.34 13.07 -8.68
CA PHE A 146 9.54 13.27 -10.10
C PHE A 146 8.18 13.51 -10.77
N ILE A 147 8.19 14.22 -11.89
CA ILE A 147 7.04 14.37 -12.77
C ILE A 147 7.53 14.05 -14.17
N ASP A 148 6.85 13.11 -14.83
CA ASP A 148 7.15 12.71 -16.20
C ASP A 148 8.62 12.28 -16.36
N ASN A 149 9.13 11.48 -15.41
CA ASN A 149 10.51 11.00 -15.33
C ASN A 149 11.58 12.10 -15.17
N LYS A 150 11.18 13.35 -14.91
CA LYS A 150 12.10 14.48 -14.71
C LYS A 150 12.17 14.82 -13.24
N ASP A 151 13.38 15.12 -12.78
CA ASP A 151 13.59 15.62 -11.43
C ASP A 151 12.87 16.96 -11.27
N THR A 152 11.90 17.00 -10.35
CA THR A 152 11.06 18.17 -10.14
C THR A 152 11.73 19.11 -9.18
N ASN A 153 12.65 19.94 -9.68
CA ASN A 153 13.17 21.05 -8.87
C ASN A 153 12.09 22.10 -8.53
N VAL A 154 10.93 22.04 -9.20
CA VAL A 154 9.89 23.06 -9.19
C VAL A 154 8.51 22.41 -9.39
N TRP A 155 7.83 21.99 -8.32
CA TRP A 155 6.43 21.56 -8.43
C TRP A 155 5.50 22.78 -8.47
N GLY A 156 5.55 23.64 -7.45
CA GLY A 156 4.85 24.93 -7.39
C GLY A 156 5.78 26.14 -7.24
N ASN A 157 7.10 25.91 -7.28
CA ASN A 157 8.17 26.89 -7.10
C ASN A 157 8.27 27.54 -5.71
N ASN A 158 7.52 27.07 -4.70
CA ASN A 158 7.61 27.61 -3.34
C ASN A 158 8.54 26.77 -2.44
N PHE A 159 8.92 25.55 -2.85
CA PHE A 159 9.80 24.65 -2.09
C PHE A 159 11.01 24.19 -2.90
N ASN A 160 12.14 23.98 -2.23
CA ASN A 160 13.35 23.38 -2.82
C ASN A 160 13.25 21.85 -2.73
N LEU A 161 13.02 21.22 -3.88
CA LEU A 161 12.85 19.78 -4.03
C LEU A 161 14.08 19.08 -4.62
N THR A 162 15.22 19.79 -4.71
CA THR A 162 16.47 19.26 -5.26
C THR A 162 16.95 18.02 -4.49
N SER A 163 16.76 18.03 -3.18
CA SER A 163 17.10 16.90 -2.29
C SER A 163 15.83 16.19 -1.80
N PRO A 164 15.89 14.88 -1.48
CA PRO A 164 14.79 14.18 -0.84
C PRO A 164 14.40 14.84 0.49
N LEU A 165 13.10 14.93 0.77
CA LEU A 165 12.55 15.58 1.95
C LEU A 165 11.93 14.58 2.93
N GLY A 166 12.20 14.76 4.22
CA GLY A 166 11.55 14.06 5.33
C GLY A 166 10.57 14.95 6.10
N LYS A 167 9.91 14.36 7.11
CA LYS A 167 8.97 15.05 8.02
C LYS A 167 9.60 16.27 8.71
N ASP A 168 10.87 16.17 9.08
CA ASP A 168 11.67 17.18 9.78
C ASP A 168 12.27 18.24 8.85
N THR A 169 12.57 17.89 7.59
CA THR A 169 13.25 18.81 6.66
C THR A 169 12.30 19.67 5.83
N ILE A 170 11.02 19.30 5.69
CA ILE A 170 10.08 20.00 4.80
C ILE A 170 9.90 21.49 5.15
N SER A 171 9.86 21.84 6.44
CA SER A 171 9.72 23.24 6.89
C SER A 171 10.89 24.12 6.45
N ASN A 172 12.09 23.54 6.36
CA ASN A 172 13.32 24.24 5.96
C ASN A 172 13.48 24.31 4.43
N ALA A 173 12.69 23.54 3.67
CA ALA A 173 12.74 23.52 2.22
C ALA A 173 11.96 24.68 1.57
N LYS A 174 11.14 25.41 2.33
CA LYS A 174 10.38 26.56 1.81
C LYS A 174 11.32 27.67 1.34
N LYS A 175 11.15 28.10 0.09
CA LYS A 175 11.91 29.23 -0.48
C LYS A 175 11.45 30.52 0.21
N LYS A 176 12.43 31.38 0.54
CA LYS A 176 12.18 32.71 1.10
C LYS A 176 11.77 33.68 0.00
#